data_AF-A0AB36DTQ1-F1
#
_entry.id   AF-A0AB36DTQ1-F1
#
_cell.length_a   1.000
_cell.length_b   1.000
_cell.length_c   1.000
_cell.angle_alpha   90.00
_cell.angle_beta   90.00
_cell.angle_gamma   90.00
#
_symmetry.space_group_name_H-M   'P 1'
#
loop_
_entity.id
_entity.type
_entity.pdbx_description
1 polymer ?
#
loop_
_entity_poly.entity_id
_entity_poly.type
_entity_poly.pdbx_seq_one_letter_code
_entity_poly.pdbx_strand_id
1 'polypeptide(L)' 'MKNTVLTPTKTRNLSPEQYLMETKKNKVSNNIERVKFIPPKANSRGYGSFQVTYKMPVLVAR' A
#
# COMPACT_ATOMS: atom_id res chain seq x y z
N MET A 1 -8.68 -14.51 21.95
CA MET A 1 -8.08 -14.15 20.64
C MET A 1 -8.83 -12.94 20.11
N LYS A 2 -8.14 -11.89 19.63
CA LYS A 2 -8.80 -10.77 18.94
C LYS A 2 -9.03 -11.18 17.49
N ASN A 3 -10.28 -11.24 17.05
CA ASN A 3 -10.58 -11.48 15.65
C ASN A 3 -10.28 -10.21 14.84
N THR A 4 -9.29 -10.27 13.96
CA THR A 4 -8.98 -9.18 13.03
C THR A 4 -9.87 -9.34 11.79
N VAL A 5 -10.82 -8.42 11.62
CA VAL A 5 -11.64 -8.37 10.41
C VAL A 5 -10.78 -7.83 9.26
N LEU A 6 -10.63 -8.62 8.20
CA LEU A 6 -9.92 -8.21 7.00
C LEU A 6 -10.91 -7.68 5.96
N THR A 7 -10.61 -6.52 5.37
CA THR A 7 -11.43 -5.91 4.32
C THR A 7 -10.69 -5.98 2.97
N PRO A 8 -11.34 -6.46 1.90
CA PRO A 8 -10.75 -6.43 0.56
C PRO A 8 -10.60 -4.99 0.07
N THR A 9 -9.39 -4.61 -0.34
CA THR A 9 -9.07 -3.24 -0.74
C THR A 9 -8.32 -3.24 -2.08
N LYS A 10 -8.81 -2.46 -3.04
CA LYS A 10 -8.19 -2.33 -4.38
C LYS A 10 -7.11 -1.24 -4.44
N THR A 11 -7.17 -0.24 -3.56
CA THR A 11 -6.20 0.86 -3.52
C THR A 11 -5.78 1.16 -2.09
N ARG A 12 -4.47 1.26 -1.85
CA ARG A 12 -3.90 1.56 -0.52
C ARG A 12 -2.88 2.68 -0.62
N ASN A 13 -2.84 3.54 0.39
CA ASN A 13 -1.73 4.47 0.60
C ASN A 13 -0.74 3.82 1.55
N LEU A 14 0.52 3.71 1.13
CA LEU A 14 1.59 3.05 1.88
C LEU A 14 2.67 4.08 2.24
N SER A 15 3.26 3.93 3.43
CA SER A 15 4.53 4.60 3.73
C SER A 15 5.65 4.08 2.81
N PRO A 16 6.79 4.78 2.69
CA PRO A 16 7.94 4.28 1.94
C PRO A 16 8.38 2.88 2.38
N GLU A 17 8.44 2.60 3.68
CA GLU A 17 8.85 1.30 4.22
C GLU A 17 7.84 0.20 3.84
N GLN A 18 6.55 0.49 3.98
CA GLN A 18 5.48 -0.42 3.58
C GLN A 18 5.51 -0.71 2.08
N TYR A 19 5.79 0.31 1.25
CA TYR A 19 5.93 0.13 -0.19
C TYR A 19 7.14 -0.74 -0.55
N LEU A 20 8.28 -0.60 0.14
CA LEU A 20 9.42 -1.49 -0.05
C LEU A 20 9.09 -2.96 0.28
N MET A 21 8.28 -3.20 1.31
CA MET A 21 7.79 -4.55 1.60
C MET A 21 6.81 -5.04 0.52
N GLU A 22 5.93 -4.17 0.04
CA GLU A 22 4.93 -4.49 -0.98
C GLU A 22 5.59 -4.85 -2.32
N THR A 23 6.62 -4.10 -2.73
CA THR A 23 7.37 -4.39 -3.96
C THR A 23 8.07 -5.75 -3.89
N LYS A 24 8.63 -6.13 -2.73
CA LYS A 24 9.20 -7.48 -2.52
C LYS A 24 8.15 -8.58 -2.71
N LYS A 25 6.95 -8.42 -2.15
CA LYS A 25 5.84 -9.37 -2.34
C LYS A 25 5.37 -9.43 -3.79
N ASN A 26 5.27 -8.25 -4.43
CA ASN A 26 4.82 -8.13 -5.80
C ASN A 26 5.75 -8.80 -6.82
N LYS A 27 7.04 -8.98 -6.52
CA LYS A 27 7.94 -9.77 -7.37
C LYS A 27 7.45 -11.21 -7.60
N VAL A 28 6.70 -11.75 -6.65
CA VAL A 28 6.14 -13.10 -6.74
C VAL A 28 4.67 -13.06 -7.20
N SER A 29 3.85 -12.19 -6.62
CA SER A 29 2.41 -12.17 -6.90
C SER A 29 2.02 -11.45 -8.18
N ASN A 30 2.83 -10.50 -8.66
CA ASN A 30 2.55 -9.65 -9.81
C ASN A 30 1.14 -9.01 -9.79
N ASN A 31 0.68 -8.59 -8.61
CA ASN A 31 -0.67 -8.07 -8.41
C ASN A 31 -0.75 -6.53 -8.37
N ILE A 32 0.36 -5.79 -8.44
CA ILE A 32 0.34 -4.34 -8.57
C ILE A 32 0.00 -3.96 -10.02
N GLU A 33 -1.02 -3.12 -10.18
CA GLU A 33 -1.44 -2.55 -11.45
C GLU A 33 -0.79 -1.18 -11.68
N ARG A 34 -0.82 -0.31 -10.67
CA ARG A 34 -0.30 1.06 -10.77
C ARG A 34 0.22 1.57 -9.45
N VAL A 35 1.26 2.39 -9.50
CA VAL A 35 1.81 3.11 -8.35
C VAL A 35 1.86 4.60 -8.66
N LYS A 36 1.41 5.42 -7.72
CA LYS A 36 1.53 6.89 -7.77
C LYS A 36 2.22 7.39 -6.51
N PHE A 37 3.30 8.13 -6.66
CA PHE A 37 3.92 8.84 -5.54
C PHE A 37 3.08 10.08 -5.19
N ILE A 38 2.77 10.22 -3.91
CA ILE A 38 2.08 11.38 -3.34
C ILE A 38 3.10 12.13 -2.50
N PRO A 39 3.60 13.28 -2.98
CA PRO A 39 4.60 14.05 -2.24
C PRO A 39 4.05 14.50 -0.89
N PRO A 40 4.91 14.68 0.12
CA PRO A 40 4.50 15.28 1.37
C PRO A 40 3.98 16.71 1.11
N LYS A 41 3.03 17.16 1.92
CA LYS A 41 2.58 18.55 1.88
C LYS A 41 3.73 19.48 2.28
N ALA A 42 3.77 20.68 1.73
CA ALA A 42 4.70 21.72 2.18
C ALA A 42 4.60 21.87 3.71
N ASN A 43 5.75 21.93 4.39
CA ASN A 43 5.89 21.99 5.85
C ASN A 43 5.39 20.75 6.64
N SER A 44 5.08 19.64 5.97
CA SER A 44 4.82 18.37 6.68
C SER A 44 6.11 17.58 6.89
N ARG A 45 6.23 16.91 8.04
CA ARG A 45 7.34 15.98 8.31
C ARG A 45 7.12 14.67 7.55
N GLY A 46 8.18 14.10 6.97
CA GLY A 46 8.18 12.79 6.31
C GLY A 46 8.45 12.84 4.81
N TYR A 47 8.45 11.67 4.16
CA TYR A 47 8.89 11.48 2.77
C TYR A 47 7.74 11.31 1.76
N GLY A 48 6.49 11.61 2.16
CA GLY A 48 5.31 11.36 1.35
C GLY A 48 4.80 9.91 1.47
N SER A 49 3.99 9.48 0.50
CA SER A 49 3.41 8.14 0.48
C SER A 49 3.25 7.61 -0.94
N PHE A 50 3.00 6.31 -1.07
CA PHE A 50 2.75 5.64 -2.34
C PHE A 50 1.31 5.15 -2.39
N GLN A 51 0.54 5.66 -3.33
CA GLN A 51 -0.77 5.11 -3.65
C GLN A 51 -0.60 3.93 -4.61
N VAL A 52 -0.88 2.72 -4.13
CA VAL A 52 -0.77 1.46 -4.88
C VAL A 52 -2.17 0.99 -5.24
N THR A 53 -2.40 0.73 -6.53
CA THR A 53 -3.62 0.10 -7.06
C THR A 53 -3.29 -1.32 -7.52
N TYR A 54 -4.12 -2.29 -7.13
CA TYR A 54 -3.92 -3.71 -7.42
C TYR A 54 -4.85 -4.21 -8.54
N LYS A 55 -4.38 -5.19 -9.30
CA LYS A 55 -5.15 -5.91 -10.33
C LYS A 55 -6.34 -6.64 -9.67
N MET A 56 -6.06 -7.32 -8.55
CA MET A 56 -7.05 -7.95 -7.68
C MET A 56 -6.98 -7.38 -6.25
N PRO A 57 -8.13 -7.19 -5.56
CA PRO A 57 -8.14 -6.68 -4.20
C PRO A 57 -7.30 -7.51 -3.23
N VAL A 58 -6.61 -6.84 -2.29
CA VAL A 58 -5.86 -7.49 -1.22
C VAL A 58 -6.61 -7.36 0.11
N LEU A 59 -6.48 -8.35 0.97
CA LEU A 59 -7.05 -8.33 2.31
C LEU A 59 -6.19 -7.46 3.25
N VAL A 60 -6.81 -6.51 3.93
CA VAL A 60 -6.14 -5.57 4.84
C VAL A 60 -6.84 -5.57 6.19
N ALA A 61 -6.08 -5.62 7.28
CA ALA A 61 -6.59 -5.43 8.63
C ALA A 61 -7.03 -3.97 8.83
N ARG A 62 -8.17 -3.77 9.48
CA ARG A 62 -8.60 -2.45 9.97
C ARG A 62 -7.80 -2.00 11.17
#